data_AF-Q818D1-F1
#
_entry.id   AF-Q818D1-F1
#
_cell.length_a   1.000
_cell.length_b   1.000
_cell.length_c   1.000
_cell.angle_alpha   90.00
_cell.angle_beta   90.00
_cell.angle_gamma   90.00
#
_symmetry.space_group_name_H-M   'P 1'
#
loop_
_entity.id
_entity.type
_entity.pdbx_description
1 polymer ?
#
loop_
_entity_poly.entity_id
_entity_poly.type
_entity_poly.pdbx_seq_one_letter_code
_entity_poly.pdbx_strand_id
1 'polypeptide(L)' 'MIKQIADTLEARELFKVSVLQNCEFDRREVAEELAKGARAEIVQVIGSTIVLYKESRENKQIKLPR' A
#
# COMPACT_ATOMS: atom_id res chain seq x y z
N MET A 1 -0.03 5.82 -11.90
CA MET A 1 -0.60 5.32 -10.62
C MET A 1 0.42 4.59 -9.77
N ILE A 2 0.93 3.42 -10.18
CA ILE A 2 1.89 2.62 -9.37
C ILE A 2 3.14 3.40 -8.97
N LYS A 3 3.75 4.15 -9.89
CA LYS A 3 4.92 4.99 -9.60
C LYS A 3 4.65 6.01 -8.48
N GLN A 4 3.48 6.66 -8.49
CA GLN A 4 3.11 7.61 -7.44
C GLN A 4 2.91 6.93 -6.09
N ILE A 5 2.37 5.72 -6.07
CA ILE A 5 2.23 4.92 -4.85
C ILE A 5 3.62 4.56 -4.32
N ALA A 6 4.53 4.12 -5.19
CA ALA A 6 5.90 3.79 -4.82
C ALA A 6 6.68 5.00 -4.29
N ASP A 7 6.59 6.17 -4.95
CA ASP A 7 7.19 7.43 -4.47
C ASP A 7 6.61 7.85 -3.11
N THR A 8 5.28 7.75 -2.94
CA THR A 8 4.64 8.12 -1.67
C THR A 8 5.05 7.18 -0.54
N LEU A 9 5.15 5.89 -0.84
CA LEU A 9 5.64 4.87 0.08
C LEU A 9 7.13 5.08 0.40
N GLU A 10 7.95 5.53 -0.53
CA GLU A 10 9.35 5.87 -0.22
C GLU A 10 9.46 7.07 0.73
N ALA A 11 8.57 8.04 0.61
CA ALA A 11 8.57 9.24 1.46
C ALA A 11 7.95 9.01 2.86
N ARG A 12 6.96 8.11 2.98
CA ARG A 12 6.13 7.96 4.19
C ARG A 12 6.08 6.55 4.78
N GLU A 13 6.59 5.56 4.06
CA GLU A 13 6.61 4.12 4.37
C GLU A 13 5.24 3.43 4.51
N LEU A 14 4.19 4.19 4.80
CA LEU A 14 2.82 3.71 4.94
C LEU A 14 1.90 4.51 4.03
N PHE A 15 1.11 3.82 3.23
CA PHE A 15 0.16 4.44 2.32
C PHE A 15 -1.20 3.75 2.35
N LYS A 16 -2.26 4.56 2.35
CA LYS A 16 -3.64 4.11 2.45
C LYS A 16 -4.36 4.39 1.13
N VAL A 17 -4.72 3.34 0.40
CA VAL A 17 -5.46 3.41 -0.86
C VAL A 17 -6.92 3.11 -0.58
N SER A 18 -7.83 3.97 -1.05
CA SER A 18 -9.27 3.69 -1.00
C SER A 18 -9.72 3.22 -2.37
N VAL A 19 -10.28 2.01 -2.43
CA VAL A 19 -10.94 1.47 -3.62
C VAL A 19 -12.38 1.95 -3.63
N LEU A 20 -12.91 2.28 -4.80
CA LEU A 20 -14.31 2.66 -4.94
C LEU A 20 -15.22 1.44 -4.71
N GLN A 21 -16.38 1.64 -4.10
CA GLN A 21 -17.31 0.56 -3.79
C GLN A 21 -17.90 -0.12 -5.03
N ASN A 22 -17.91 0.57 -6.18
CA ASN A 22 -18.39 0.04 -7.47
C ASN A 22 -17.34 -0.80 -8.21
N CYS A 23 -16.27 -1.20 -7.53
CA CYS A 23 -15.25 -2.06 -8.13
C CYS A 23 -15.77 -3.50 -8.14
N GLU A 24 -15.87 -4.10 -9.33
CA GLU A 24 -16.28 -5.50 -9.52
C GLU A 24 -15.19 -6.50 -9.10
N PHE A 25 -13.99 -6.01 -8.81
CA PHE A 25 -12.84 -6.81 -8.42
C PHE A 25 -12.79 -7.05 -6.90
N ASP A 26 -12.31 -8.23 -6.51
CA ASP A 26 -12.11 -8.51 -5.10
C ASP A 26 -11.04 -7.57 -4.52
N ARG A 27 -11.28 -7.05 -3.32
CA ARG A 27 -10.39 -6.07 -2.69
C ARG A 27 -9.01 -6.66 -2.40
N ARG A 28 -8.92 -7.97 -2.18
CA ARG A 28 -7.64 -8.66 -2.02
C ARG A 28 -6.90 -8.73 -3.34
N GLU A 29 -7.56 -9.06 -4.45
CA GLU A 29 -6.91 -9.07 -5.76
C GLU A 29 -6.37 -7.68 -6.12
N VAL A 30 -7.17 -6.63 -5.89
CA VAL A 30 -6.70 -5.24 -6.08
C VAL A 30 -5.52 -4.92 -5.17
N ALA A 31 -5.57 -5.34 -3.91
CA ALA A 31 -4.47 -5.12 -2.97
C ALA A 31 -3.18 -5.82 -3.42
N GLU A 32 -3.28 -7.08 -3.89
CA GLU A 32 -2.14 -7.85 -4.38
C GLU A 32 -1.51 -7.22 -5.62
N GLU A 33 -2.32 -6.78 -6.58
CA GLU A 33 -1.82 -6.10 -7.78
C GLU A 33 -1.15 -4.77 -7.44
N LEU A 34 -1.72 -3.99 -6.51
CA LEU A 34 -1.12 -2.75 -6.03
C LEU A 34 0.19 -2.99 -5.28
N ALA A 35 0.21 -3.98 -4.39
CA ALA A 35 1.37 -4.37 -3.60
C ALA A 35 2.52 -4.84 -4.50
N LYS A 36 2.22 -5.74 -5.43
CA LYS A 36 3.18 -6.27 -6.41
C LYS A 36 3.72 -5.18 -7.32
N GLY A 37 2.85 -4.30 -7.81
CA GLY A 37 3.25 -3.16 -8.63
C GLY A 37 4.15 -2.18 -7.90
N ALA A 38 3.81 -1.84 -6.64
CA ALA A 38 4.55 -0.88 -5.83
C ALA A 38 5.77 -1.49 -5.12
N ARG A 39 5.97 -2.82 -5.19
CA ARG A 39 6.91 -3.58 -4.35
C ARG A 39 6.74 -3.22 -2.87
N ALA A 40 5.49 -3.34 -2.43
CA ALA A 40 5.03 -3.02 -1.09
C ALA A 40 4.32 -4.25 -0.51
N GLU A 41 4.22 -4.29 0.80
CA GLU A 41 3.54 -5.31 1.57
C GLU A 41 2.13 -4.85 1.95
N ILE A 42 1.16 -5.76 1.94
CA ILE A 42 -0.20 -5.49 2.40
C ILE A 42 -0.23 -5.67 3.92
N VAL A 43 -0.45 -4.58 4.65
CA VAL A 43 -0.57 -4.64 6.12
C VAL A 43 -1.99 -5.05 6.50
N GLN A 44 -2.99 -4.40 5.90
CA GLN A 44 -4.38 -4.61 6.26
C GLN A 44 -5.34 -4.17 5.14
N VAL A 45 -6.48 -4.83 5.05
CA VAL A 45 -7.62 -4.41 4.23
C VAL A 45 -8.82 -4.18 5.16
N ILE A 46 -9.34 -2.95 5.18
CA ILE A 46 -10.45 -2.52 6.05
C ILE A 46 -11.57 -1.96 5.18
N GLY A 47 -12.67 -2.69 5.03
CA GLY A 47 -13.76 -2.30 4.13
C GLY A 47 -13.22 -2.09 2.73
N SER A 48 -13.35 -0.89 2.16
CA SER A 48 -12.81 -0.52 0.84
C SER A 48 -11.40 0.08 0.87
N THR A 49 -10.77 0.15 2.04
CA THR A 49 -9.45 0.75 2.22
C THR A 49 -8.37 -0.32 2.35
N ILE A 50 -7.28 -0.16 1.60
CA ILE A 50 -6.11 -1.04 1.60
C ILE A 50 -4.94 -0.24 2.19
N VAL A 51 -4.27 -0.84 3.18
CA VAL A 51 -3.07 -0.29 3.83
C VAL A 51 -1.85 -1.03 3.30
N LEU A 52 -0.96 -0.29 2.65
CA LEU A 52 0.30 -0.79 2.12
C LEU A 52 1.46 -0.23 2.93
N TYR A 53 2.47 -1.06 3.17
CA TYR A 53 3.73 -0.68 3.79
C TYR A 53 4.89 -1.01 2.87
N LYS A 54 5.87 -0.13 2.81
CA LYS A 54 7.15 -0.43 2.16
C LYS A 54 8.24 0.22 2.99
N GLU A 55 9.24 -0.56 3.34
CA GLU A 55 10.43 -0.04 4.00
C GLU A 55 11.13 0.97 3.08
N SER A 56 11.29 2.20 3.56
CA SER A 56 12.01 3.23 2.82
C SER A 56 13.51 2.99 2.94
N ARG A 57 14.20 3.09 1.80
CA ARG A 57 15.66 2.91 1.75
C ARG A 57 16.37 4.17 2.21
N GLU A 58 15.77 5.33 1.98
CA GLU A 58 16.38 6.64 2.27
C GLU A 58 15.76 7.33 3.49
N ASN A 59 14.45 7.15 3.74
CA ASN A 59 13.71 7.89 4.77
C ASN A 59 12.96 6.94 5.72
N LYS A 60 13.71 6.14 6.47
CA LYS A 60 13.15 5.20 7.46
C LYS A 60 12.65 5.95 8.70
N GLN A 61 11.34 6.12 8.82
CA GLN A 61 10.64 6.80 9.92
C GLN A 61 9.89 5.83 10.85
N ILE A 62 9.43 4.68 10.34
CA ILE A 62 8.64 3.71 11.08
C ILE A 62 9.57 2.75 11.82
N LYS A 63 9.51 2.77 13.16
CA LYS A 63 10.10 1.75 14.02
C LYS A 63 9.12 0.60 14.19
N LEU A 64 9.38 -0.51 13.49
CA LEU A 64 8.62 -1.74 13.67
C LEU A 64 8.92 -2.34 15.06
N PRO A 65 7.91 -2.73 15.84
CA PRO A 65 8.12 -3.46 17.09
C PRO A 65 8.78 -4.82 16.78
N ARG A 66 9.72 -5.24 17.64
CA ARG A 66 10.41 -6.54 17.55
C ARG A 66 9.62 -7.62 18.27
#